data_AF-A0A1Y2B134-F1
#
_entry.id   AF-A0A1Y2B134-F1
#
_cell.length_a   1.000
_cell.length_b   1.000
_cell.length_c   1.000
_cell.angle_alpha   90.00
_cell.angle_beta   90.00
_cell.angle_gamma   90.00
#
_symmetry.space_group_name_H-M   'P 1'
#
loop_
_entity.id
_entity.type
_entity.pdbx_description
1 polymer ?
#
loop_
_entity_poly.entity_id
_entity_poly.type
_entity_poly.pdbx_seq_one_letter_code
_entity_poly.pdbx_strand_id
1 'polypeptide(L)'
;MLFLRSIILSLSIITCFISNALAVVQYTLHKSANPNDDERDAYARITQVMDEALYYYNTYTTLNKFINVYYSSGVPTAEASSNGDLRFGKDRNYMYVGTAMHEIAHTMGMGTTNEYRSMFVNGVFQGQKAQALLREIDGPNAVLKGDSQHFWPYGLNYRSEVKSNQDLINHAKIVNAMYQDIFKESGPTQVRIKSLANGKCMGITNSNTLELMDCGNSATLIKVYAMSSGNDTVYRIELGSRVIDIPNESTAAGIKASTWQYNNGAHQKYIFETAESTKVPETVTSCWSESQGYKCCKGCRIIFEDESGKWGVENDDWCGIEDSVCNSSTCWSLPDYPCCKENTNVVYSDENGDWSIENDDWCGINKSTSNNKNDSKTKTIYLKNYKSGHYLQAVGNDIYQNPLSKNNNSFIWQMIML
;
A
#
# COMPACT_ATOMS: atom_id res chain seq x y z
N MET A 1 -0.35 50.25 50.43
CA MET A 1 -0.38 48.80 50.15
C MET A 1 -1.75 48.44 49.63
N LEU A 2 -1.90 48.30 48.31
CA LEU A 2 -3.07 47.67 47.68
C LEU A 2 -2.56 47.04 46.39
N PHE A 3 -2.50 45.70 46.43
CA PHE A 3 -1.95 44.83 45.41
C PHE A 3 -2.80 44.86 44.14
N LEU A 4 -2.19 45.19 43.00
CA LEU A 4 -2.72 44.86 41.68
C LEU A 4 -2.50 43.35 41.47
N ARG A 5 -3.55 42.53 41.58
CA ARG A 5 -3.49 41.11 41.21
C ARG A 5 -3.81 40.97 39.72
N SER A 6 -2.78 40.76 38.91
CA SER A 6 -2.92 40.29 37.54
C SER A 6 -3.46 38.86 37.54
N ILE A 7 -4.67 38.67 36.99
CA ILE A 7 -5.25 37.36 36.72
C ILE A 7 -4.70 36.90 35.37
N ILE A 8 -3.72 35.99 35.39
CA ILE A 8 -3.27 35.28 34.19
C ILE A 8 -4.27 34.16 33.95
N LEU A 9 -5.15 34.35 32.97
CA LEU A 9 -6.05 33.32 32.46
C LEU A 9 -5.21 32.34 31.62
N SER A 10 -4.80 31.22 32.21
CA SER A 10 -4.11 30.16 31.48
C SER A 10 -5.11 29.46 30.55
N LEU A 11 -5.09 29.83 29.28
CA LEU A 11 -5.86 29.17 28.23
C LEU A 11 -5.22 27.79 27.97
N SER A 12 -5.75 26.75 28.60
CA SER A 12 -5.39 25.37 28.28
C SER A 12 -5.85 25.07 26.85
N ILE A 13 -4.92 25.12 25.91
CA ILE A 13 -5.13 24.65 24.54
C ILE A 13 -5.29 23.13 24.63
N ILE A 14 -6.54 22.67 24.65
CA ILE A 14 -6.86 21.26 24.38
C ILE A 14 -6.56 21.07 22.90
N THR A 15 -5.33 20.65 22.59
CA THR A 15 -5.00 20.05 21.31
C THR A 15 -5.83 18.77 21.18
N CYS A 16 -6.98 18.89 20.51
CA CYS A 16 -7.69 17.74 19.99
C CYS A 16 -6.76 17.10 18.95
N PHE A 17 -6.04 16.06 19.37
CA PHE A 17 -5.37 15.18 18.42
C PHE A 17 -6.48 14.54 17.60
N ILE A 18 -6.68 15.04 16.38
CA ILE A 18 -7.40 14.30 15.36
C ILE A 18 -6.56 13.06 15.13
N SER A 19 -6.93 11.94 15.78
CA SER A 19 -6.34 10.65 15.47
C SER A 19 -6.78 10.34 14.05
N ASN A 20 -5.91 10.63 13.08
CA ASN A 20 -5.92 9.89 11.84
C ASN A 20 -5.75 8.43 12.28
N ALA A 21 -6.82 7.65 12.22
CA ALA A 21 -6.77 6.22 12.45
C ALA A 21 -5.92 5.60 11.34
N LEU A 22 -4.59 5.67 11.50
CA LEU A 22 -3.69 4.74 10.87
C LEU A 22 -4.20 3.38 11.32
N ALA A 23 -4.66 2.56 10.39
CA ALA A 23 -5.08 1.21 10.73
C ALA A 23 -3.88 0.45 11.29
N VAL A 24 -4.11 -0.07 12.49
CA VAL A 24 -3.20 -0.46 13.57
C VAL A 24 -3.92 -1.64 14.25
N VAL A 25 -3.23 -2.57 14.91
CA VAL A 25 -3.90 -3.75 15.52
C VAL A 25 -4.98 -3.29 16.50
N GLN A 26 -6.20 -3.78 16.31
CA GLN A 26 -7.41 -3.37 17.01
C GLN A 26 -8.17 -4.60 17.50
N TYR A 27 -8.97 -4.45 18.56
CA TYR A 27 -9.85 -5.51 19.01
C TYR A 27 -11.22 -5.02 19.47
N THR A 28 -12.16 -5.95 19.59
CA THR A 28 -13.40 -5.77 20.34
C THR A 28 -13.61 -6.96 21.25
N LEU A 29 -13.85 -6.71 22.54
CA LEU A 29 -14.24 -7.73 23.49
C LEU A 29 -15.78 -7.87 23.51
N HIS A 30 -16.26 -9.01 23.04
CA HIS A 30 -17.68 -9.35 23.04
C HIS A 30 -18.11 -9.72 24.47
N LYS A 31 -19.12 -9.00 24.98
CA LYS A 31 -19.62 -9.15 26.36
C LYS A 31 -21.08 -9.57 26.35
N SER A 32 -21.45 -10.44 27.29
CA SER A 32 -22.84 -10.78 27.58
C SER A 32 -23.62 -9.53 27.97
N ALA A 33 -24.89 -9.43 27.57
CA ALA A 33 -25.74 -8.27 27.89
C ALA A 33 -25.94 -8.09 29.40
N ASN A 34 -25.97 -9.20 30.15
CA ASN A 34 -26.11 -9.23 31.61
C ASN A 34 -25.02 -10.13 32.20
N PRO A 35 -23.78 -9.63 32.36
CA PRO A 35 -22.66 -10.47 32.77
C PRO A 35 -22.72 -10.83 34.25
N ASN A 36 -22.35 -12.05 34.61
CA ASN A 36 -22.20 -12.50 36.00
C ASN A 36 -20.85 -12.04 36.62
N ASP A 37 -20.59 -12.35 37.89
CA ASP A 37 -19.34 -11.96 38.57
C ASP A 37 -18.07 -12.51 37.92
N ASP A 38 -18.10 -13.77 37.48
CA ASP A 38 -16.98 -14.42 36.78
C ASP A 38 -16.71 -13.72 35.45
N GLU A 39 -17.75 -13.47 34.65
CA GLU A 39 -17.63 -12.74 33.39
C GLU A 39 -17.09 -11.32 33.60
N ARG A 40 -17.55 -10.60 34.62
CA ARG A 40 -17.05 -9.24 34.92
C ARG A 40 -15.56 -9.24 35.27
N ASP A 41 -15.11 -10.16 36.12
CA ASP A 41 -13.69 -10.29 36.47
C ASP A 41 -12.85 -10.69 35.24
N ALA A 42 -13.34 -11.65 34.44
CA ALA A 42 -12.68 -12.04 33.19
C ALA A 42 -12.55 -10.85 32.22
N TYR A 43 -13.64 -10.12 31.98
CA TYR A 43 -13.63 -8.98 31.06
C TYR A 43 -12.67 -7.87 31.50
N ALA A 44 -12.60 -7.57 32.80
CA ALA A 44 -11.68 -6.55 33.31
C ALA A 44 -10.22 -6.94 33.04
N ARG A 45 -9.86 -8.21 33.32
CA ARG A 45 -8.52 -8.74 33.09
C ARG A 45 -8.17 -8.82 31.61
N ILE A 46 -9.08 -9.34 30.79
CA ILE A 46 -8.90 -9.46 29.34
C ILE A 46 -8.70 -8.07 28.72
N THR A 47 -9.52 -7.07 29.09
CA THR A 47 -9.33 -5.70 28.62
C THR A 47 -7.94 -5.18 28.97
N GLN A 48 -7.50 -5.32 30.22
CA GLN A 48 -6.17 -4.86 30.65
C GLN A 48 -5.04 -5.49 29.81
N VAL A 49 -5.07 -6.80 29.61
CA VAL A 49 -3.96 -7.51 28.93
C VAL A 49 -3.99 -7.35 27.42
N MET A 50 -5.17 -7.18 26.83
CA MET A 50 -5.31 -6.88 25.40
C MET A 50 -4.86 -5.45 25.10
N ASP A 51 -5.21 -4.47 25.93
CA ASP A 51 -4.75 -3.08 25.77
C ASP A 51 -3.22 -3.00 25.86
N GLU A 52 -2.62 -3.71 26.82
CA GLU A 52 -1.17 -3.80 26.97
C GLU A 52 -0.51 -4.52 25.78
N ALA A 53 -1.07 -5.64 25.32
CA ALA A 53 -0.55 -6.35 24.15
C ALA A 53 -0.62 -5.49 22.87
N LEU A 54 -1.72 -4.78 22.65
CA LEU A 54 -1.88 -3.86 21.53
C LEU A 54 -0.87 -2.72 21.59
N TYR A 55 -0.52 -2.20 22.77
CA TYR A 55 0.54 -1.20 22.88
C TYR A 55 1.85 -1.69 22.24
N TYR A 56 2.29 -2.92 22.54
CA TYR A 56 3.51 -3.48 21.94
C TYR A 56 3.38 -3.69 20.44
N TYR A 57 2.29 -4.30 19.97
CA TYR A 57 2.08 -4.50 18.53
C TYR A 57 2.04 -3.18 17.76
N ASN A 58 1.32 -2.20 18.28
CA ASN A 58 1.08 -0.93 17.60
C ASN A 58 2.30 0.00 17.63
N THR A 59 3.20 -0.19 18.60
CA THR A 59 4.44 0.58 18.72
C THR A 59 5.57 -0.03 17.88
N TYR A 60 5.70 -1.35 17.86
CA TYR A 60 6.89 -2.03 17.33
C TYR A 60 6.66 -2.81 16.04
N THR A 61 5.44 -2.74 15.47
CA THR A 61 5.11 -3.46 14.23
C THR A 61 4.39 -2.57 13.23
N THR A 62 4.33 -3.02 11.98
CA THR A 62 3.50 -2.42 10.94
C THR A 62 2.26 -3.27 10.63
N LEU A 63 1.91 -4.19 11.54
CA LEU A 63 0.83 -5.14 11.36
C LEU A 63 -0.53 -4.47 11.49
N ASN A 64 -1.51 -4.99 10.75
CA ASN A 64 -2.88 -4.52 10.75
C ASN A 64 -3.82 -5.72 10.85
N LYS A 65 -4.62 -5.76 11.91
CA LYS A 65 -5.63 -6.79 12.13
C LYS A 65 -6.69 -6.26 13.07
N PHE A 66 -7.94 -6.62 12.81
CA PHE A 66 -9.01 -6.49 13.78
C PHE A 66 -9.26 -7.86 14.41
N ILE A 67 -9.32 -7.90 15.74
CA ILE A 67 -9.44 -9.12 16.53
C ILE A 67 -10.76 -9.14 17.29
N ASN A 68 -11.55 -10.18 17.09
CA ASN A 68 -12.74 -10.44 17.91
C ASN A 68 -12.32 -11.25 19.14
N VAL A 69 -12.41 -10.62 20.30
CA VAL A 69 -12.02 -11.24 21.58
C VAL A 69 -13.26 -11.71 22.33
N TYR A 70 -13.20 -12.91 22.89
CA TYR A 70 -14.28 -13.48 23.70
C TYR A 70 -13.74 -14.06 25.01
N TYR A 71 -14.63 -14.17 25.99
CA TYR A 71 -14.44 -15.03 27.15
C TYR A 71 -15.31 -16.28 26.96
N SER A 72 -14.72 -17.46 27.13
CA SER A 72 -15.44 -18.73 27.06
C SER A 72 -14.90 -19.68 28.12
N SER A 73 -15.70 -19.96 29.15
CA SER A 73 -15.31 -20.84 30.25
C SER A 73 -15.04 -22.30 29.84
N GLY A 74 -15.47 -22.69 28.63
CA GLY A 74 -15.20 -23.98 28.01
C GLY A 74 -13.80 -24.09 27.40
N VAL A 75 -13.10 -22.98 27.19
CA VAL A 75 -11.70 -22.96 26.74
C VAL A 75 -10.79 -23.24 27.95
N PRO A 76 -9.86 -24.22 27.88
CA PRO A 76 -8.97 -24.52 29.00
C PRO A 76 -7.97 -23.40 29.32
N THR A 77 -7.44 -22.73 28.29
CA THR A 77 -6.34 -21.76 28.37
C THR A 77 -6.70 -20.47 27.64
N ALA A 78 -6.17 -20.27 26.45
CA ALA A 78 -6.61 -19.32 25.44
C ALA A 78 -6.45 -20.00 24.06
N GLU A 79 -7.20 -19.52 23.07
CA GLU A 79 -7.10 -20.02 21.70
C GLU A 79 -7.36 -18.88 20.71
N ALA A 80 -6.69 -18.94 19.56
CA ALA A 80 -6.92 -18.01 18.47
C ALA A 80 -6.89 -18.72 17.12
N SER A 81 -7.48 -18.06 16.12
CA SER A 81 -7.43 -18.54 14.74
C SER A 81 -7.09 -17.41 13.78
N SER A 82 -6.57 -17.76 12.60
CA SER A 82 -6.16 -16.80 11.57
C SER A 82 -7.29 -15.93 11.03
N ASN A 83 -8.56 -16.28 11.30
CA ASN A 83 -9.72 -15.45 10.96
C ASN A 83 -9.84 -14.17 11.82
N GLY A 84 -9.07 -14.05 12.91
CA GLY A 84 -9.11 -12.91 13.83
C GLY A 84 -9.93 -13.15 15.10
N ASP A 85 -10.43 -14.37 15.35
CA ASP A 85 -11.05 -14.72 16.62
C ASP A 85 -9.99 -15.12 17.65
N LEU A 86 -10.14 -14.63 18.88
CA LEU A 86 -9.30 -14.93 20.04
C LEU A 86 -10.21 -15.14 21.26
N ARG A 87 -9.99 -16.22 22.01
CA ARG A 87 -10.79 -16.54 23.21
C ARG A 87 -9.91 -16.81 24.41
N PHE A 88 -10.27 -16.23 25.55
CA PHE A 88 -9.71 -16.60 26.84
C PHE A 88 -10.63 -17.57 27.59
N GLY A 89 -10.01 -18.54 28.22
CA GLY A 89 -10.62 -19.55 29.07
C GLY A 89 -10.86 -19.10 30.51
N LYS A 90 -11.42 -20.00 31.32
CA LYS A 90 -11.75 -19.72 32.72
C LYS A 90 -10.54 -19.45 33.62
N ASP A 91 -9.37 -20.00 33.28
CA ASP A 91 -8.18 -19.87 34.14
C ASP A 91 -7.52 -18.49 33.98
N ARG A 92 -7.58 -17.70 35.06
CA ARG A 92 -7.02 -16.34 35.11
C ARG A 92 -5.50 -16.29 34.95
N ASN A 93 -4.80 -17.41 35.15
CA ASN A 93 -3.36 -17.49 34.91
C ASN A 93 -3.00 -17.24 33.45
N TYR A 94 -3.93 -17.46 32.50
CA TYR A 94 -3.75 -17.19 31.07
C TYR A 94 -4.22 -15.78 30.66
N MET A 95 -4.87 -15.03 31.55
CA MET A 95 -5.22 -13.62 31.32
C MET A 95 -4.05 -12.73 31.73
N TYR A 96 -2.91 -12.86 31.03
CA TYR A 96 -1.73 -12.02 31.16
C TYR A 96 -1.19 -11.64 29.78
N VAL A 97 -0.41 -10.55 29.72
CA VAL A 97 0.04 -9.94 28.46
C VAL A 97 0.77 -10.90 27.52
N GLY A 98 1.60 -11.82 28.04
CA GLY A 98 2.33 -12.78 27.21
C GLY A 98 1.42 -13.76 26.49
N THR A 99 0.38 -14.29 27.16
CA THR A 99 -0.63 -15.12 26.47
C THR A 99 -1.43 -14.28 25.48
N ALA A 100 -1.82 -13.05 25.81
CA ALA A 100 -2.51 -12.19 24.86
C ALA A 100 -1.67 -11.97 23.59
N MET A 101 -0.37 -11.66 23.73
CA MET A 101 0.53 -11.48 22.58
C MET A 101 0.73 -12.77 21.78
N HIS A 102 0.91 -13.90 22.47
CA HIS A 102 0.99 -15.22 21.85
C HIS A 102 -0.24 -15.53 20.98
N GLU A 103 -1.44 -15.33 21.51
CA GLU A 103 -2.68 -15.57 20.76
C GLU A 103 -2.86 -14.55 19.62
N ILE A 104 -2.44 -13.29 19.79
CA ILE A 104 -2.43 -12.33 18.68
C ILE A 104 -1.53 -12.83 17.55
N ALA A 105 -0.35 -13.40 17.84
CA ALA A 105 0.50 -14.00 16.80
C ALA A 105 -0.24 -15.11 16.04
N HIS A 106 -1.05 -15.93 16.73
CA HIS A 106 -1.91 -16.92 16.08
C HIS A 106 -2.95 -16.29 15.14
N THR A 107 -3.54 -15.14 15.50
CA THR A 107 -4.44 -14.41 14.58
C THR A 107 -3.73 -13.84 13.35
N MET A 108 -2.42 -13.63 13.45
CA MET A 108 -1.56 -13.16 12.35
C MET A 108 -1.02 -14.32 11.49
N GLY A 109 -1.35 -15.56 11.84
CA GLY A 109 -1.07 -16.74 11.04
C GLY A 109 0.01 -17.67 11.60
N MET A 110 0.75 -17.24 12.64
CA MET A 110 1.73 -18.11 13.28
C MET A 110 1.02 -19.32 13.85
N GLY A 111 1.48 -20.55 13.57
CA GLY A 111 0.85 -21.78 14.05
C GLY A 111 -0.54 -22.12 13.49
N THR A 112 -1.23 -21.20 12.83
CA THR A 112 -2.62 -21.36 12.38
C THR A 112 -2.76 -21.51 10.87
N THR A 113 -1.76 -21.08 10.08
CA THR A 113 -1.81 -21.14 8.61
C THR A 113 -0.88 -22.21 8.03
N ASN A 114 -1.17 -22.64 6.78
CA ASN A 114 -0.30 -23.56 6.06
C ASN A 114 0.99 -22.88 5.61
N GLU A 115 0.91 -21.60 5.30
CA GLU A 115 2.04 -20.74 4.97
C GLU A 115 3.06 -20.73 6.11
N TYR A 116 2.62 -20.56 7.37
CA TYR A 116 3.50 -20.67 8.53
C TYR A 116 4.21 -22.03 8.57
N ARG A 117 3.45 -23.13 8.46
CA ARG A 117 4.00 -24.50 8.53
C ARG A 117 5.02 -24.76 7.42
N SER A 118 4.78 -24.21 6.23
CA SER A 118 5.67 -24.35 5.07
C SER A 118 7.03 -23.66 5.26
N MET A 119 7.14 -22.73 6.21
CA MET A 119 8.38 -22.02 6.50
C MET A 119 9.34 -22.81 7.39
N PHE A 120 8.99 -24.01 7.87
CA PHE A 120 9.86 -24.82 8.71
C PHE A 120 10.44 -26.01 7.96
N VAL A 121 11.77 -26.10 7.92
CA VAL A 121 12.50 -27.26 7.41
C VAL A 121 13.37 -27.80 8.56
N ASN A 122 13.16 -29.05 8.93
CA ASN A 122 13.85 -29.69 10.08
C ASN A 122 13.77 -28.87 11.38
N GLY A 123 12.62 -28.25 11.63
CA GLY A 123 12.37 -27.43 12.83
C GLY A 123 13.04 -26.04 12.83
N VAL A 124 13.60 -25.61 11.70
CA VAL A 124 14.23 -24.28 11.54
C VAL A 124 13.36 -23.41 10.62
N PHE A 125 13.05 -22.20 11.06
CA PHE A 125 12.32 -21.21 10.26
C PHE A 125 13.20 -20.71 9.10
N GLN A 126 12.68 -20.71 7.87
CA GLN A 126 13.45 -20.39 6.67
C GLN A 126 13.42 -18.90 6.29
N GLY A 127 12.61 -18.08 6.98
CA GLY A 127 12.46 -16.66 6.66
C GLY A 127 13.71 -15.84 6.99
N GLN A 128 14.22 -15.11 6.00
CA GLN A 128 15.49 -14.39 6.13
C GLN A 128 15.37 -13.17 7.04
N LYS A 129 14.23 -12.47 7.03
CA LYS A 129 14.04 -11.26 7.84
C LYS A 129 14.01 -11.61 9.33
N ALA A 130 13.20 -12.60 9.71
CA ALA A 130 13.11 -13.03 11.09
C ALA A 130 14.42 -13.63 11.60
N GLN A 131 15.13 -14.41 10.77
CA GLN A 131 16.45 -14.95 11.13
C GLN A 131 17.51 -13.84 11.31
N ALA A 132 17.53 -12.84 10.43
CA ALA A 132 18.45 -11.71 10.55
C ALA A 132 18.16 -10.89 11.82
N LEU A 133 16.89 -10.55 12.06
CA LEU A 133 16.47 -9.83 13.26
C LEU A 133 16.83 -10.61 14.53
N LEU A 134 16.58 -11.93 14.55
CA LEU A 134 16.94 -12.73 15.71
C LEU A 134 18.45 -12.69 15.99
N ARG A 135 19.29 -12.73 14.95
CA ARG A 135 20.74 -12.65 15.09
C ARG A 135 21.23 -11.28 15.54
N GLU A 136 20.50 -10.22 15.22
CA GLU A 136 20.74 -8.88 15.76
C GLU A 136 20.46 -8.83 17.27
N ILE A 137 19.39 -9.50 17.72
CA ILE A 137 18.97 -9.50 19.12
C ILE A 137 19.84 -10.43 19.98
N ASP A 138 20.01 -11.69 19.56
CA ASP A 138 20.60 -12.78 20.36
C ASP A 138 22.03 -13.15 19.94
N GLY A 139 22.56 -12.51 18.90
CA GLY A 139 23.90 -12.73 18.36
C GLY A 139 23.94 -13.64 17.13
N PRO A 140 25.11 -13.71 16.45
CA PRO A 140 25.23 -14.21 15.08
C PRO A 140 24.85 -15.69 14.90
N ASN A 141 24.89 -16.48 15.96
CA ASN A 141 24.60 -17.92 15.94
C ASN A 141 23.15 -18.25 16.33
N ALA A 142 22.31 -17.24 16.61
CA ALA A 142 20.92 -17.46 16.96
C ALA A 142 20.14 -18.03 15.76
N VAL A 143 19.25 -18.98 16.07
CA VAL A 143 18.44 -19.68 15.07
C VAL A 143 16.99 -19.74 15.55
N LEU A 144 16.10 -19.17 14.74
CA LEU A 144 14.66 -19.25 14.98
C LEU A 144 14.18 -20.66 14.63
N LYS A 145 13.58 -21.31 15.61
CA LYS A 145 13.07 -22.68 15.57
C LYS A 145 11.57 -22.70 15.80
N GLY A 146 10.95 -23.83 15.50
CA GLY A 146 9.52 -24.00 15.70
C GLY A 146 9.02 -25.36 15.23
N ASP A 147 7.73 -25.56 15.46
CA ASP A 147 6.95 -26.70 15.01
C ASP A 147 5.70 -26.22 14.25
N SER A 148 4.70 -27.11 14.09
CA SER A 148 3.48 -26.80 13.35
C SER A 148 2.55 -25.78 14.02
N GLN A 149 2.81 -25.43 15.28
CA GLN A 149 1.99 -24.55 16.10
C GLN A 149 2.80 -23.43 16.75
N HIS A 150 3.99 -23.70 17.25
CA HIS A 150 4.76 -22.77 18.08
C HIS A 150 6.13 -22.46 17.47
N PHE A 151 6.70 -21.32 17.85
CA PHE A 151 8.07 -20.95 17.52
C PHE A 151 8.86 -20.56 18.76
N TRP A 152 10.18 -20.60 18.68
CA TRP A 152 11.10 -20.17 19.73
C TRP A 152 12.46 -19.79 19.14
N PRO A 153 13.21 -18.86 19.75
CA PRO A 153 12.86 -18.06 20.94
C PRO A 153 11.79 -17.00 20.66
N TYR A 154 11.32 -16.34 21.72
CA TYR A 154 10.33 -15.25 21.68
C TYR A 154 8.93 -15.64 21.18
N GLY A 155 8.55 -16.92 21.24
CA GLY A 155 7.18 -17.38 20.96
C GLY A 155 6.19 -17.05 22.08
N LEU A 156 6.70 -16.81 23.30
CA LEU A 156 5.90 -16.59 24.51
C LEU A 156 4.96 -17.78 24.78
N ASN A 157 5.42 -19.00 24.51
CA ASN A 157 4.63 -20.22 24.64
C ASN A 157 4.35 -20.56 26.11
N TYR A 158 5.25 -20.15 27.01
CA TYR A 158 5.09 -20.29 28.45
C TYR A 158 5.26 -18.96 29.17
N ARG A 159 4.54 -18.81 30.30
CA ARG A 159 4.62 -17.63 31.16
C ARG A 159 6.04 -17.34 31.66
N SER A 160 6.85 -18.38 31.85
CA SER A 160 8.25 -18.28 32.27
C SER A 160 9.19 -17.70 31.20
N GLU A 161 8.74 -17.58 29.95
CA GLU A 161 9.52 -16.93 28.88
C GLU A 161 9.52 -15.40 29.01
N VAL A 162 8.51 -14.81 29.64
CA VAL A 162 8.44 -13.36 29.88
C VAL A 162 9.22 -13.02 31.15
N LYS A 163 10.45 -12.53 31.01
CA LYS A 163 11.32 -12.12 32.12
C LYS A 163 11.41 -10.61 32.26
N SER A 164 11.17 -9.90 31.16
CA SER A 164 11.25 -8.46 31.06
C SER A 164 10.34 -7.91 29.96
N ASN A 165 10.10 -6.61 29.98
CA ASN A 165 9.40 -5.93 28.89
C ASN A 165 10.12 -6.08 27.53
N GLN A 166 11.44 -6.33 27.54
CA GLN A 166 12.20 -6.53 26.32
C GLN A 166 11.78 -7.82 25.59
N ASP A 167 11.37 -8.86 26.33
CA ASP A 167 10.88 -10.12 25.73
C ASP A 167 9.58 -9.89 24.95
N LEU A 168 8.70 -9.02 25.45
CA LEU A 168 7.46 -8.61 24.79
C LEU A 168 7.75 -7.77 23.52
N ILE A 169 8.71 -6.84 23.59
CA ILE A 169 9.16 -6.06 22.43
C ILE A 169 9.75 -6.98 21.36
N ASN A 170 10.63 -7.91 21.76
CA ASN A 170 11.28 -8.84 20.85
C ASN A 170 10.25 -9.78 20.21
N HIS A 171 9.27 -10.27 20.96
CA HIS A 171 8.15 -11.02 20.42
C HIS A 171 7.44 -10.23 19.31
N ALA A 172 7.00 -8.99 19.58
CA ALA A 172 6.29 -8.19 18.58
C ALA A 172 7.12 -7.97 17.30
N LYS A 173 8.42 -7.66 17.44
CA LYS A 173 9.32 -7.47 16.29
C LYS A 173 9.55 -8.76 15.50
N ILE A 174 9.77 -9.89 16.20
CA ILE A 174 9.95 -11.20 15.56
C ILE A 174 8.67 -11.61 14.83
N VAL A 175 7.49 -11.45 15.45
CA VAL A 175 6.19 -11.71 14.80
C VAL A 175 6.01 -10.85 13.56
N ASN A 176 6.36 -9.56 13.61
CA ASN A 176 6.32 -8.67 12.44
C ASN A 176 7.24 -9.16 11.30
N ALA A 177 8.48 -9.54 11.62
CA ALA A 177 9.41 -10.06 10.62
C ALA A 177 8.97 -11.41 10.05
N MET A 178 8.49 -12.33 10.90
CA MET A 178 7.94 -13.62 10.48
C MET A 178 6.73 -13.43 9.57
N TYR A 179 5.81 -12.51 9.89
CA TYR A 179 4.66 -12.20 9.06
C TYR A 179 5.10 -11.77 7.65
N GLN A 180 6.10 -10.90 7.57
CA GLN A 180 6.66 -10.45 6.29
C GLN A 180 7.32 -11.59 5.51
N ASP A 181 8.00 -12.53 6.17
CA ASP A 181 8.60 -13.70 5.52
C ASP A 181 7.53 -14.71 5.06
N ILE A 182 6.55 -15.04 5.91
CA ILE A 182 5.49 -16.03 5.67
C ILE A 182 4.61 -15.61 4.50
N PHE A 183 4.12 -14.36 4.53
CA PHE A 183 3.23 -13.85 3.49
C PHE A 183 3.98 -13.16 2.35
N LYS A 184 5.32 -13.18 2.42
CA LYS A 184 6.23 -12.53 1.46
C LYS A 184 5.80 -11.08 1.21
N GLU A 185 5.32 -10.43 2.26
CA GLU A 185 4.82 -9.07 2.19
C GLU A 185 5.99 -8.10 2.05
N SER A 186 5.98 -7.36 0.94
CA SER A 186 6.68 -6.08 0.92
C SER A 186 5.98 -5.14 1.90
N GLY A 187 6.73 -4.22 2.51
CA GLY A 187 6.09 -3.15 3.28
C GLY A 187 4.99 -2.45 2.46
N PRO A 188 3.94 -1.93 3.10
CA PRO A 188 2.84 -1.31 2.37
C PRO A 188 3.34 -0.13 1.57
N THR A 189 2.93 -0.06 0.31
CA THR A 189 3.02 1.14 -0.48
C THR A 189 1.73 1.93 -0.27
N GLN A 190 1.84 3.15 0.27
CA GLN A 190 0.69 4.04 0.37
C GLN A 190 0.41 4.66 -1.00
N VAL A 191 -0.83 4.52 -1.47
CA VAL A 191 -1.24 4.99 -2.79
C VAL A 191 -2.65 5.56 -2.75
N ARG A 192 -3.07 6.16 -3.87
CA ARG A 192 -4.48 6.27 -4.26
C ARG A 192 -4.70 5.47 -5.54
N ILE A 193 -5.85 4.79 -5.64
CA ILE A 193 -6.26 4.10 -6.87
C ILE A 193 -7.40 4.88 -7.50
N LYS A 194 -7.11 5.57 -8.60
CA LYS A 194 -8.04 6.43 -9.34
C LYS A 194 -8.64 5.68 -10.53
N SER A 195 -9.97 5.72 -10.70
CA SER A 195 -10.61 5.23 -11.92
C SER A 195 -10.39 6.20 -13.06
N LEU A 196 -10.01 5.71 -14.24
CA LEU A 196 -9.94 6.54 -15.45
C LEU A 196 -11.32 6.85 -16.06
N ALA A 197 -12.38 6.13 -15.69
CA ALA A 197 -13.71 6.41 -16.22
C ALA A 197 -14.34 7.70 -15.68
N ASN A 198 -14.11 8.00 -14.40
CA ASN A 198 -14.76 9.13 -13.74
C ASN A 198 -13.79 10.01 -12.93
N GLY A 199 -12.51 9.68 -12.91
CA GLY A 199 -11.47 10.44 -12.19
C GLY A 199 -11.55 10.35 -10.66
N LYS A 200 -12.43 9.52 -10.10
CA LYS A 200 -12.59 9.32 -8.65
C LYS A 200 -11.69 8.22 -8.13
N CYS A 201 -11.37 8.27 -6.84
CA CYS A 201 -10.50 7.29 -6.19
C CYS A 201 -11.30 6.28 -5.37
N MET A 202 -10.80 5.04 -5.32
CA MET A 202 -11.28 4.04 -4.37
C MET A 202 -11.10 4.56 -2.94
N GLY A 203 -12.16 4.52 -2.16
CA GLY A 203 -12.15 4.87 -0.75
C GLY A 203 -13.13 4.02 0.04
N ILE A 204 -13.09 4.19 1.35
CA ILE A 204 -13.99 3.51 2.28
C ILE A 204 -14.79 4.52 3.10
N THR A 205 -16.11 4.35 3.16
CA THR A 205 -16.97 5.23 3.96
C THR A 205 -16.92 4.86 5.44
N ASN A 206 -17.47 5.71 6.31
CA ASN A 206 -17.62 5.41 7.74
C ASN A 206 -18.49 4.18 8.03
N SER A 207 -19.35 3.78 7.07
CA SER A 207 -20.14 2.55 7.14
C SER A 207 -19.41 1.33 6.56
N ASN A 208 -18.08 1.42 6.39
CA ASN A 208 -17.22 0.40 5.76
C ASN A 208 -17.58 0.07 4.30
N THR A 209 -18.29 0.96 3.61
CA THR A 209 -18.70 0.74 2.22
C THR A 209 -17.56 1.11 1.28
N LEU A 210 -17.24 0.22 0.33
CA LEU A 210 -16.33 0.53 -0.76
C LEU A 210 -17.04 1.45 -1.76
N GLU A 211 -16.48 2.63 -2.02
CA GLU A 211 -17.06 3.61 -2.94
C GLU A 211 -15.97 4.41 -3.67
N LEU A 212 -16.28 4.88 -4.89
CA LEU A 212 -15.49 5.86 -5.61
C LEU A 212 -15.86 7.28 -5.16
N MET A 213 -14.87 8.00 -4.62
CA MET A 213 -15.05 9.34 -4.05
C MET A 213 -13.93 10.31 -4.48
N ASP A 214 -14.00 11.55 -4.01
CA ASP A 214 -12.99 12.57 -4.28
C ASP A 214 -11.60 12.12 -3.81
N CYS A 215 -10.59 12.18 -4.70
CA CYS A 215 -9.23 11.74 -4.40
C CYS A 215 -8.54 12.58 -3.30
N GLY A 216 -8.98 13.80 -3.04
CA GLY A 216 -8.49 14.63 -1.93
C GLY A 216 -8.94 14.12 -0.56
N ASN A 217 -9.96 13.26 -0.49
CA ASN A 217 -10.46 12.70 0.76
C ASN A 217 -9.42 11.76 1.39
N SER A 218 -9.17 11.90 2.69
CA SER A 218 -8.26 11.02 3.44
C SER A 218 -8.69 9.55 3.45
N ALA A 219 -9.99 9.28 3.28
CA ALA A 219 -10.54 7.93 3.14
C ALA A 219 -10.11 7.20 1.83
N THR A 220 -9.47 7.90 0.90
CA THR A 220 -8.88 7.33 -0.33
C THR A 220 -7.40 6.97 -0.19
N LEU A 221 -6.80 7.24 0.97
CA LEU A 221 -5.46 6.79 1.29
C LEU A 221 -5.48 5.30 1.59
N ILE A 222 -4.97 4.51 0.65
CA ILE A 222 -5.00 3.05 0.73
C ILE A 222 -3.58 2.50 0.81
N LYS A 223 -3.43 1.32 1.40
CA LYS A 223 -2.16 0.60 1.47
C LYS A 223 -2.21 -0.60 0.55
N VAL A 224 -1.19 -0.77 -0.28
CA VAL A 224 -1.03 -1.93 -1.15
C VAL A 224 0.15 -2.76 -0.67
N TYR A 225 -0.11 -4.03 -0.38
CA TYR A 225 0.90 -4.99 0.01
C TYR A 225 1.11 -5.97 -1.14
N ALA A 226 2.34 -6.09 -1.64
CA ALA A 226 2.69 -7.15 -2.58
C ALA A 226 3.02 -8.41 -1.77
N MET A 227 2.40 -9.53 -2.14
CA MET A 227 2.54 -10.84 -1.54
C MET A 227 2.94 -11.81 -2.65
N SER A 228 3.75 -12.83 -2.35
CA SER A 228 4.05 -13.88 -3.34
C SER A 228 3.18 -15.11 -3.07
N SER A 229 2.43 -15.52 -4.10
CA SER A 229 1.57 -16.71 -4.11
C SER A 229 2.03 -17.63 -5.21
N GLY A 230 2.87 -18.62 -4.87
CA GLY A 230 3.58 -19.43 -5.86
C GLY A 230 4.57 -18.58 -6.67
N ASN A 231 4.46 -18.62 -8.00
CA ASN A 231 5.26 -17.82 -8.93
C ASN A 231 4.67 -16.42 -9.20
N ASP A 232 3.42 -16.18 -8.77
CA ASP A 232 2.73 -14.92 -9.04
C ASP A 232 2.92 -13.92 -7.90
N THR A 233 3.01 -12.64 -8.25
CA THR A 233 2.87 -11.54 -7.29
C THR A 233 1.40 -11.14 -7.22
N VAL A 234 0.80 -11.35 -6.05
CA VAL A 234 -0.58 -10.97 -5.75
C VAL A 234 -0.58 -9.83 -4.74
N TYR A 235 -1.61 -9.01 -4.77
CA TYR A 235 -1.68 -7.78 -4.02
C TYR A 235 -2.88 -7.81 -3.09
N ARG A 236 -2.66 -7.37 -1.86
CA ARG A 236 -3.71 -7.02 -0.91
C ARG A 236 -3.89 -5.51 -0.93
N ILE A 237 -5.12 -5.05 -1.17
CA ILE A 237 -5.47 -3.62 -1.20
C ILE A 237 -6.26 -3.32 0.07
N GLU A 238 -5.65 -2.59 1.01
CA GLU A 238 -6.25 -2.18 2.28
C GLU A 238 -6.81 -0.77 2.22
N LEU A 239 -8.08 -0.63 2.62
CA LEU A 239 -8.77 0.62 2.89
C LEU A 239 -9.12 0.66 4.38
N GLY A 240 -8.37 1.44 5.16
CA GLY A 240 -8.46 1.39 6.62
C GLY A 240 -8.04 0.02 7.17
N SER A 241 -8.89 -0.61 8.00
CA SER A 241 -8.64 -1.95 8.58
C SER A 241 -9.22 -3.10 7.74
N ARG A 242 -9.68 -2.80 6.52
CA ARG A 242 -10.41 -3.73 5.66
C ARG A 242 -9.74 -3.83 4.30
N VAL A 243 -10.03 -4.89 3.57
CA VAL A 243 -9.52 -5.15 2.21
C VAL A 243 -10.67 -5.15 1.22
N ILE A 244 -10.36 -4.91 -0.06
CA ILE A 244 -11.34 -5.15 -1.13
C ILE A 244 -11.69 -6.64 -1.15
N ASP A 245 -12.99 -6.93 -1.12
CA ASP A 245 -13.53 -8.28 -0.98
C ASP A 245 -14.65 -8.52 -2.00
N ILE A 246 -14.65 -9.70 -2.62
CA ILE A 246 -15.77 -10.17 -3.42
C ILE A 246 -16.69 -11.04 -2.55
N PRO A 247 -17.93 -10.57 -2.27
CA PRO A 247 -18.84 -11.24 -1.34
C PRO A 247 -19.07 -12.71 -1.65
N ASN A 248 -19.16 -13.52 -0.59
CA ASN A 248 -19.39 -14.97 -0.64
C ASN A 248 -18.35 -15.73 -1.47
N GLU A 249 -17.17 -15.15 -1.67
CA GLU A 249 -16.11 -15.67 -2.53
C GLU A 249 -16.56 -15.97 -3.97
N SER A 250 -17.58 -15.25 -4.44
CA SER A 250 -18.25 -15.52 -5.72
C SER A 250 -17.30 -15.37 -6.90
N THR A 251 -17.41 -16.27 -7.87
CA THR A 251 -16.70 -16.17 -9.15
C THR A 251 -17.56 -15.61 -10.28
N ALA A 252 -18.80 -15.19 -10.00
CA ALA A 252 -19.72 -14.69 -11.01
C ALA A 252 -19.44 -13.23 -11.40
N ALA A 253 -19.76 -12.86 -12.65
CA ALA A 253 -19.80 -11.48 -13.11
C ALA A 253 -20.93 -10.68 -12.44
N GLY A 254 -20.81 -9.35 -12.41
CA GLY A 254 -21.84 -8.45 -11.90
C GLY A 254 -21.95 -8.40 -10.37
N ILE A 255 -21.00 -9.01 -9.64
CA ILE A 255 -20.96 -8.94 -8.19
C ILE A 255 -20.33 -7.63 -7.76
N LYS A 256 -21.06 -6.84 -6.97
CA LYS A 256 -20.56 -5.61 -6.35
C LYS A 256 -19.46 -5.96 -5.35
N ALA A 257 -18.28 -5.42 -5.55
CA ALA A 257 -17.17 -5.53 -4.61
C ALA A 257 -17.51 -4.78 -3.31
N SER A 258 -17.01 -5.27 -2.20
CA SER A 258 -17.24 -4.73 -0.87
C SER A 258 -15.91 -4.58 -0.12
N THR A 259 -15.96 -4.24 1.17
CA THR A 259 -14.78 -4.37 2.03
C THR A 259 -15.02 -5.39 3.14
N TRP A 260 -14.00 -6.18 3.47
CA TRP A 260 -14.05 -7.14 4.58
C TRP A 260 -12.75 -7.20 5.38
N GLN A 261 -12.79 -7.90 6.52
CA GLN A 261 -11.57 -8.22 7.27
C GLN A 261 -10.70 -9.17 6.46
N TYR A 262 -9.38 -8.93 6.48
CA TYR A 262 -8.45 -9.78 5.78
C TYR A 262 -8.35 -11.17 6.42
N ASN A 263 -8.71 -12.19 5.65
CA ASN A 263 -8.73 -13.60 6.04
C ASN A 263 -7.80 -14.46 5.17
N ASN A 264 -6.93 -13.84 4.36
CA ASN A 264 -6.02 -14.52 3.42
C ASN A 264 -6.73 -15.32 2.30
N GLY A 265 -8.05 -15.17 2.15
CA GLY A 265 -8.84 -15.82 1.11
C GLY A 265 -8.49 -15.32 -0.29
N ALA A 266 -8.55 -16.21 -1.29
CA ALA A 266 -8.21 -15.88 -2.67
C ALA A 266 -9.11 -14.78 -3.27
N HIS A 267 -10.33 -14.63 -2.76
CA HIS A 267 -11.28 -13.58 -3.16
C HIS A 267 -10.88 -12.17 -2.69
N GLN A 268 -9.90 -12.05 -1.79
CA GLN A 268 -9.36 -10.79 -1.26
C GLN A 268 -8.00 -10.41 -1.85
N LYS A 269 -7.54 -11.16 -2.85
CA LYS A 269 -6.23 -11.01 -3.48
C LYS A 269 -6.41 -10.57 -4.93
N TYR A 270 -5.54 -9.69 -5.40
CA TYR A 270 -5.62 -9.13 -6.75
C TYR A 270 -4.30 -9.25 -7.50
N ILE A 271 -4.34 -9.52 -8.79
CA ILE A 271 -3.18 -9.42 -9.68
C ILE A 271 -3.25 -8.07 -10.38
N PHE A 272 -2.14 -7.35 -10.37
CA PHE A 272 -2.02 -6.08 -11.09
C PHE A 272 -1.44 -6.38 -12.46
N GLU A 273 -2.30 -6.36 -13.47
CA GLU A 273 -1.87 -6.48 -14.86
C GLU A 273 -1.66 -5.06 -15.40
N THR A 274 -0.57 -4.84 -16.14
CA THR A 274 -0.35 -3.53 -16.77
C THR A 274 -1.47 -3.27 -17.76
N ALA A 275 -2.19 -2.16 -17.57
CA ALA A 275 -3.08 -1.68 -18.62
C ALA A 275 -2.19 -0.96 -19.62
N GLU A 276 -1.79 -1.69 -20.67
CA GLU A 276 -1.22 -1.06 -21.85
C GLU A 276 -2.22 -0.01 -22.31
N SER A 277 -1.80 1.26 -22.31
CA SER A 277 -2.36 2.18 -23.28
C SER A 277 -2.04 1.52 -24.60
N THR A 278 -3.05 0.93 -25.26
CA THR A 278 -2.95 0.75 -26.70
C THR A 278 -2.44 2.09 -27.21
N LYS A 279 -1.26 2.10 -27.84
CA LYS A 279 -0.96 3.16 -28.80
C LYS A 279 -2.24 3.26 -29.60
N VAL A 280 -2.95 4.37 -29.44
CA VAL A 280 -4.04 4.73 -30.32
C VAL A 280 -3.43 4.51 -31.70
N PRO A 281 -4.02 3.67 -32.57
CA PRO A 281 -3.53 3.58 -33.94
C PRO A 281 -3.43 5.02 -34.41
N GLU A 282 -2.23 5.46 -34.79
CA GLU A 282 -1.97 6.82 -35.22
C GLU A 282 -3.05 7.19 -36.22
N THR A 283 -4.08 7.88 -35.73
CA THR A 283 -4.98 8.63 -36.57
C THR A 283 -4.08 9.74 -37.03
N VAL A 284 -3.61 9.60 -38.25
CA VAL A 284 -2.91 10.61 -39.04
C VAL A 284 -3.63 11.92 -38.75
N THR A 285 -3.07 12.72 -37.84
CA THR A 285 -3.62 14.04 -37.52
C THR A 285 -3.36 14.85 -38.76
N SER A 286 -4.43 15.15 -39.49
CA SER A 286 -4.38 16.14 -40.56
C SER A 286 -3.81 17.41 -39.97
N CYS A 287 -2.69 17.81 -40.54
CA CYS A 287 -1.94 18.94 -40.09
C CYS A 287 -2.70 20.22 -40.44
N TRP A 288 -2.90 21.10 -39.45
CA TRP A 288 -3.82 22.23 -39.58
C TRP A 288 -3.45 23.16 -40.75
N SER A 289 -2.17 23.27 -41.10
CA SER A 289 -1.68 24.16 -42.16
C SER A 289 -2.05 23.69 -43.57
N GLU A 290 -2.35 22.41 -43.77
CA GLU A 290 -2.77 21.88 -45.07
C GLU A 290 -4.09 22.51 -45.53
N SER A 291 -4.98 22.81 -44.58
CA SER A 291 -6.25 23.53 -44.85
C SER A 291 -6.04 24.94 -45.37
N GLN A 292 -4.86 25.52 -45.15
CA GLN A 292 -4.46 26.85 -45.59
C GLN A 292 -3.50 26.82 -46.79
N GLY A 293 -3.24 25.62 -47.34
CA GLY A 293 -2.37 25.41 -48.51
C GLY A 293 -0.89 25.24 -48.20
N TYR A 294 -0.50 25.08 -46.92
CA TYR A 294 0.88 24.92 -46.49
C TYR A 294 1.17 23.51 -45.98
N LYS A 295 2.37 23.00 -46.29
CA LYS A 295 2.83 21.66 -45.87
C LYS A 295 3.04 21.60 -44.35
N CYS A 296 3.28 20.41 -43.82
CA CYS A 296 3.60 20.21 -42.41
C CYS A 296 5.10 20.19 -42.21
N CYS A 297 5.56 20.84 -41.14
CA CYS A 297 6.97 20.78 -40.79
C CYS A 297 7.31 19.39 -40.25
N LYS A 298 8.48 18.89 -40.65
CA LYS A 298 9.07 17.66 -40.09
C LYS A 298 9.93 17.97 -38.86
N GLY A 299 10.41 19.21 -38.75
CA GLY A 299 11.15 19.76 -37.63
C GLY A 299 10.31 20.69 -36.77
N CYS A 300 10.87 21.05 -35.62
CA CYS A 300 10.22 21.80 -34.54
C CYS A 300 10.69 23.26 -34.43
N ARG A 301 11.41 23.77 -35.43
CA ARG A 301 11.96 25.13 -35.42
C ARG A 301 10.87 26.16 -35.72
N ILE A 302 10.33 26.76 -34.66
CA ILE A 302 9.34 27.84 -34.75
C ILE A 302 10.06 29.12 -35.14
N ILE A 303 9.66 29.71 -36.27
CA ILE A 303 10.17 31.01 -36.73
C ILE A 303 9.10 32.11 -36.63
N PHE A 304 7.84 31.72 -36.48
CA PHE A 304 6.70 32.62 -36.44
C PHE A 304 5.50 31.92 -35.78
N GLU A 305 4.65 32.64 -35.06
CA GLU A 305 3.44 32.10 -34.42
C GLU A 305 2.32 33.14 -34.52
N ASP A 306 1.13 32.70 -34.95
CA ASP A 306 -0.06 33.52 -35.11
C ASP A 306 -1.33 32.80 -34.59
N GLU A 307 -2.50 33.38 -34.87
CA GLU A 307 -3.80 32.80 -34.45
C GLU A 307 -4.09 31.42 -35.08
N SER A 308 -3.40 31.05 -36.16
CA SER A 308 -3.54 29.74 -36.82
C SER A 308 -2.66 28.66 -36.20
N GLY A 309 -1.49 29.04 -35.68
CA GLY A 309 -0.57 28.12 -35.02
C GLY A 309 0.91 28.51 -35.16
N LYS A 310 1.79 27.55 -34.90
CA LYS A 310 3.25 27.71 -34.96
C LYS A 310 3.78 27.38 -36.35
N TRP A 311 4.64 28.21 -36.89
CA TRP A 311 5.15 28.09 -38.26
C TRP A 311 6.66 27.87 -38.31
N GLY A 312 7.09 27.06 -39.28
CA GLY A 312 8.50 26.82 -39.63
C GLY A 312 8.77 27.07 -41.11
N VAL A 313 10.05 27.06 -41.49
CA VAL A 313 10.48 27.05 -42.90
C VAL A 313 11.39 25.85 -43.14
N GLU A 314 11.04 25.03 -44.12
CA GLU A 314 11.80 23.86 -44.56
C GLU A 314 11.94 23.87 -46.09
N ASN A 315 13.17 23.76 -46.59
CA ASN A 315 13.47 23.85 -48.02
C ASN A 315 12.90 25.12 -48.68
N ASP A 316 13.05 26.27 -48.01
CA ASP A 316 12.53 27.58 -48.42
C ASP A 316 10.98 27.68 -48.53
N ASP A 317 10.24 26.66 -48.10
CA ASP A 317 8.76 26.66 -48.04
C ASP A 317 8.25 26.84 -46.60
N TRP A 318 7.17 27.60 -46.43
CA TRP A 318 6.45 27.69 -45.17
C TRP A 318 5.69 26.41 -44.85
N CYS A 319 5.74 26.01 -43.57
CA CYS A 319 5.03 24.84 -43.08
C CYS A 319 4.43 25.07 -41.68
N GLY A 320 3.34 24.38 -41.37
CA GLY A 320 2.74 24.38 -40.03
C GLY A 320 3.39 23.34 -39.12
N ILE A 321 3.66 23.74 -37.88
CA ILE A 321 4.24 22.90 -36.84
C ILE A 321 3.11 22.38 -35.94
N GLU A 322 2.97 21.06 -35.87
CA GLU A 322 2.09 20.40 -34.92
C GLU A 322 2.81 20.18 -33.60
N ASP A 323 2.10 20.31 -32.48
CA ASP A 323 2.68 20.06 -31.15
C ASP A 323 3.23 18.63 -31.03
N SER A 324 2.71 17.67 -31.81
CA SER A 324 3.22 16.30 -31.88
C SER A 324 4.62 16.17 -32.51
N VAL A 325 5.00 17.09 -33.41
CA VAL A 325 6.35 17.16 -34.01
C VAL A 325 7.37 17.64 -32.97
N CYS A 326 6.94 18.47 -32.01
CA CYS A 326 7.77 19.01 -30.95
C CYS A 326 7.79 18.16 -29.67
N ASN A 327 6.87 17.20 -29.52
CA ASN A 327 6.72 16.36 -28.32
C ASN A 327 7.44 14.99 -28.43
N SER A 328 8.17 14.74 -29.52
CA SER A 328 9.14 13.65 -29.62
C SER A 328 10.50 14.17 -29.14
N SER A 329 11.11 13.48 -28.16
CA SER A 329 12.38 13.80 -27.48
C SER A 329 13.50 14.27 -28.43
N THR A 330 13.45 15.54 -28.81
CA THR A 330 14.36 16.18 -29.74
C THR A 330 15.24 17.11 -28.96
N CYS A 331 16.50 17.09 -29.36
CA CYS A 331 17.56 17.73 -28.65
C CYS A 331 17.62 19.21 -29.01
N TRP A 332 17.42 20.08 -28.02
CA TRP A 332 17.23 21.51 -28.24
C TRP A 332 18.49 22.21 -28.78
N SER A 333 19.68 21.62 -28.61
CA SER A 333 20.92 22.20 -29.14
C SER A 333 21.16 21.90 -30.61
N LEU A 334 20.41 20.97 -31.22
CA LEU A 334 20.52 20.71 -32.65
C LEU A 334 19.80 21.80 -33.46
N PRO A 335 20.30 22.11 -34.66
CA PRO A 335 21.43 21.49 -35.35
C PRO A 335 22.81 22.09 -35.00
N ASP A 336 22.85 23.18 -34.25
CA ASP A 336 24.04 24.03 -34.09
C ASP A 336 25.13 23.38 -33.22
N TYR A 337 24.72 22.62 -32.20
CA TYR A 337 25.61 21.85 -31.31
C TYR A 337 25.06 20.45 -31.04
N PRO A 338 25.93 19.42 -30.97
CA PRO A 338 25.51 18.04 -30.74
C PRO A 338 24.84 17.86 -29.37
N CYS A 339 24.10 16.77 -29.20
CA CYS A 339 23.51 16.39 -27.92
C CYS A 339 24.53 15.68 -27.05
N CYS A 340 24.49 15.92 -25.74
CA CYS A 340 25.26 15.10 -24.83
C CYS A 340 24.70 13.67 -24.85
N LYS A 341 25.58 12.67 -25.03
CA LYS A 341 25.17 11.26 -25.14
C LYS A 341 24.93 10.67 -23.77
N GLU A 342 25.82 10.97 -22.82
CA GLU A 342 25.76 10.46 -21.44
C GLU A 342 26.12 11.52 -20.39
N ASN A 343 26.83 12.59 -20.76
CA ASN A 343 27.29 13.60 -19.80
C ASN A 343 26.17 14.60 -19.46
N THR A 344 25.73 14.60 -18.20
CA THR A 344 24.70 15.52 -17.68
C THR A 344 25.24 16.53 -16.67
N ASN A 345 26.57 16.64 -16.54
CA ASN A 345 27.17 17.63 -15.66
C ASN A 345 27.06 19.03 -16.28
N VAL A 346 26.18 19.86 -15.73
CA VAL A 346 25.95 21.22 -16.24
C VAL A 346 27.18 22.07 -15.95
N VAL A 347 27.85 22.52 -17.01
CA VAL A 347 29.00 23.45 -16.91
C VAL A 347 28.61 24.88 -17.23
N TYR A 348 27.47 25.08 -17.89
CA TYR A 348 26.94 26.38 -18.28
C TYR A 348 25.43 26.27 -18.58
N SER A 349 24.66 27.33 -18.33
CA SER A 349 23.23 27.39 -18.62
C SER A 349 22.88 28.75 -19.22
N ASP A 350 22.01 28.77 -20.22
CA ASP A 350 21.52 29.99 -20.86
C ASP A 350 19.99 29.94 -21.09
N GLU A 351 19.47 30.89 -21.88
CA GLU A 351 18.04 30.98 -22.21
C GLU A 351 17.54 29.79 -23.06
N ASN A 352 18.44 29.03 -23.70
CA ASN A 352 18.10 27.88 -24.54
C ASN A 352 18.13 26.56 -23.75
N GLY A 353 19.07 26.39 -22.82
CA GLY A 353 19.13 25.19 -21.99
C GLY A 353 20.42 24.99 -21.19
N ASP A 354 20.61 23.75 -20.70
CA ASP A 354 21.76 23.35 -19.88
C ASP A 354 22.84 22.68 -20.73
N TRP A 355 24.07 23.14 -20.65
CA TRP A 355 25.18 22.71 -21.49
C TRP A 355 26.22 21.87 -20.72
N SER A 356 26.86 20.92 -21.42
CA SER A 356 28.04 20.17 -20.96
C SER A 356 29.15 20.18 -22.01
N ILE A 357 30.34 19.69 -21.64
CA ILE A 357 31.45 19.41 -22.56
C ILE A 357 31.66 17.89 -22.63
N GLU A 358 31.65 17.31 -23.82
CA GLU A 358 31.89 15.89 -24.08
C GLU A 358 32.87 15.73 -25.26
N ASN A 359 33.95 14.97 -25.08
CA ASN A 359 35.04 14.84 -26.05
C ASN A 359 35.63 16.19 -26.51
N ASP A 360 35.83 17.11 -25.55
CA ASP A 360 36.32 18.48 -25.78
C ASP A 360 35.39 19.41 -26.60
N ASP A 361 34.17 18.97 -26.93
CA ASP A 361 33.15 19.75 -27.65
C ASP A 361 31.94 20.13 -26.78
N TRP A 362 31.32 21.28 -27.06
CA TRP A 362 30.08 21.72 -26.41
C TRP A 362 28.88 20.90 -26.87
N CYS A 363 28.05 20.46 -25.92
CA CYS A 363 26.83 19.71 -26.20
C CYS A 363 25.63 20.19 -25.36
N GLY A 364 24.43 20.14 -25.94
CA GLY A 364 23.19 20.42 -25.22
C GLY A 364 22.74 19.21 -24.42
N ILE A 365 22.48 19.42 -23.14
CA ILE A 365 21.97 18.37 -22.25
C ILE A 365 20.47 18.25 -22.49
N ASN A 366 20.07 17.11 -23.05
CA ASN A 366 18.67 16.74 -23.09
C ASN A 366 18.24 16.32 -21.69
N LYS A 367 17.19 16.94 -21.17
CA LYS A 367 16.51 16.47 -19.95
C LYS A 367 15.72 15.18 -20.26
N SER A 368 16.43 14.15 -20.69
CA SER A 368 15.95 12.79 -20.90
C SER A 368 17.12 11.82 -20.85
N THR A 369 17.67 11.64 -19.63
CA THR A 369 18.17 10.39 -19.01
C THR A 369 19.16 10.72 -17.89
N SER A 370 18.66 11.36 -16.84
CA SER A 370 19.22 11.21 -15.49
C SER A 370 18.04 11.16 -14.54
N ASN A 371 17.75 9.95 -14.07
CA ASN A 371 16.78 9.71 -13.01
C ASN A 371 17.18 10.57 -11.79
N ASN A 372 16.40 11.60 -11.46
CA ASN A 372 15.74 11.71 -10.16
C ASN A 372 14.91 13.00 -10.01
N LYS A 373 13.62 12.76 -9.72
CA LYS A 373 12.70 13.55 -8.87
C LYS A 373 12.23 14.92 -9.36
N ASN A 374 11.15 14.92 -10.16
CA ASN A 374 9.81 15.27 -9.66
C ASN A 374 8.79 15.09 -10.79
N ASP A 375 8.41 13.83 -11.06
CA ASP A 375 7.09 13.55 -11.60
C ASP A 375 6.62 12.23 -10.99
N SER A 376 5.42 12.25 -10.42
CA SER A 376 4.80 11.10 -9.77
C SER A 376 4.49 10.07 -10.85
N LYS A 377 5.33 9.01 -10.96
CA LYS A 377 5.09 7.85 -11.83
C LYS A 377 3.72 7.23 -11.52
N THR A 378 2.68 7.66 -12.22
CA THR A 378 1.38 7.01 -12.12
C THR A 378 1.32 5.82 -13.08
N LYS A 379 1.21 4.60 -12.56
CA LYS A 379 1.09 3.38 -13.37
C LYS A 379 -0.38 3.06 -13.59
N THR A 380 -0.80 2.85 -14.84
CA THR A 380 -2.15 2.36 -15.17
C THR A 380 -2.19 0.84 -15.15
N ILE A 381 -3.20 0.28 -14.49
CA ILE A 381 -3.34 -1.15 -14.25
C ILE A 381 -4.78 -1.63 -14.44
N TYR A 382 -4.92 -2.91 -14.74
CA TYR A 382 -6.12 -3.69 -14.51
C TYR A 382 -6.00 -4.41 -13.18
N LEU A 383 -7.09 -4.42 -12.40
CA LEU A 383 -7.17 -5.09 -11.10
C LEU A 383 -7.95 -6.40 -11.25
N LYS A 384 -7.24 -7.50 -11.42
CA LYS A 384 -7.83 -8.83 -11.60
C LYS A 384 -7.97 -9.55 -10.27
N ASN A 385 -9.14 -10.03 -9.92
CA ASN A 385 -9.35 -10.84 -8.72
C ASN A 385 -8.67 -12.21 -8.90
N TYR A 386 -7.90 -12.64 -7.90
CA TYR A 386 -7.12 -13.86 -7.94
C TYR A 386 -7.99 -15.13 -7.97
N LYS A 387 -9.15 -15.12 -7.30
CA LYS A 387 -10.06 -16.27 -7.28
C LYS A 387 -10.89 -16.40 -8.55
N SER A 388 -11.56 -15.32 -8.96
CA SER A 388 -12.50 -15.36 -10.09
C SER A 388 -11.85 -15.17 -11.46
N GLY A 389 -10.68 -14.53 -11.52
CA GLY A 389 -10.06 -14.10 -12.78
C GLY A 389 -10.80 -12.94 -13.46
N HIS A 390 -11.87 -12.41 -12.86
CA HIS A 390 -12.57 -11.21 -13.29
C HIS A 390 -11.86 -9.94 -12.82
N TYR A 391 -12.27 -8.80 -13.35
CA TYR A 391 -11.59 -7.52 -13.18
C TYR A 391 -12.52 -6.52 -12.50
N LEU A 392 -11.95 -5.67 -11.65
CA LEU A 392 -12.69 -4.58 -11.02
C LEU A 392 -13.04 -3.52 -12.07
N GLN A 393 -14.32 -3.18 -12.11
CA GLN A 393 -14.92 -2.19 -12.99
C GLN A 393 -15.61 -1.11 -12.16
N ALA A 394 -15.32 0.15 -12.46
CA ALA A 394 -16.04 1.30 -11.96
C ALA A 394 -17.42 1.43 -12.64
N VAL A 395 -18.50 1.42 -11.87
CA VAL A 395 -19.87 1.63 -12.35
C VAL A 395 -20.56 2.67 -11.48
N GLY A 396 -20.67 3.91 -11.98
CA GLY A 396 -21.12 5.04 -11.15
C GLY A 396 -20.13 5.33 -10.03
N ASN A 397 -20.59 5.25 -8.78
CA ASN A 397 -19.74 5.32 -7.59
C ASN A 397 -19.35 3.94 -7.05
N ASP A 398 -19.88 2.87 -7.62
CA ASP A 398 -19.67 1.50 -7.14
C ASP A 398 -18.59 0.78 -7.95
N ILE A 399 -18.13 -0.35 -7.41
CA ILE A 399 -17.12 -1.20 -8.04
C ILE A 399 -17.69 -2.60 -8.15
N TYR A 400 -17.59 -3.21 -9.33
CA TYR A 400 -18.09 -4.54 -9.63
C TYR A 400 -16.96 -5.42 -10.18
N GLN A 401 -17.03 -6.74 -9.98
CA GLN A 401 -16.21 -7.66 -10.77
C GLN A 401 -16.91 -8.06 -12.06
N ASN A 402 -16.22 -7.97 -13.19
CA ASN A 402 -16.72 -8.36 -14.51
C ASN A 402 -15.60 -8.94 -15.38
N PRO A 403 -15.93 -9.73 -16.41
CA PRO A 403 -14.97 -10.08 -17.47
C PRO A 403 -14.36 -8.82 -18.07
N LEU A 404 -13.04 -8.84 -18.35
CA LEU A 404 -12.36 -7.67 -18.89
C LEU A 404 -12.94 -7.29 -20.25
N SER A 405 -13.40 -6.04 -20.36
CA SER A 405 -13.59 -5.37 -21.64
C SER A 405 -12.37 -4.50 -21.91
N LYS A 406 -11.47 -4.96 -22.79
CA LYS A 406 -10.30 -4.18 -23.21
C LYS A 406 -10.78 -2.88 -23.87
N ASN A 407 -10.04 -1.78 -23.69
CA ASN A 407 -10.37 -0.42 -24.17
C ASN A 407 -11.56 0.26 -23.47
N ASN A 408 -12.02 -0.26 -22.33
CA ASN A 408 -13.01 0.39 -21.52
C ASN A 408 -12.35 1.01 -20.27
N ASN A 409 -12.35 2.34 -20.21
CA ASN A 409 -11.73 3.11 -19.12
C ASN A 409 -12.31 2.78 -17.72
N SER A 410 -13.51 2.19 -17.65
CA SER A 410 -14.07 1.74 -16.37
C SER A 410 -13.33 0.58 -15.74
N PHE A 411 -12.53 -0.16 -16.50
CA PHE A 411 -11.65 -1.22 -15.98
C PHE A 411 -10.22 -0.74 -15.69
N ILE A 412 -9.89 0.50 -16.08
CA ILE A 412 -8.52 1.02 -15.97
C ILE A 412 -8.39 1.87 -14.71
N TRP A 413 -7.37 1.55 -13.94
CA TRP A 413 -7.07 2.19 -12.68
C TRP A 413 -5.68 2.81 -12.71
N GLN A 414 -5.56 4.05 -12.30
CA GLN A 414 -4.30 4.77 -12.16
C GLN A 414 -3.85 4.70 -10.69
N MET A 415 -2.71 4.07 -10.44
CA MET A 415 -2.06 4.11 -9.13
C MET A 415 -1.26 5.40 -8.99
N ILE A 416 -1.60 6.19 -7.98
CA ILE A 416 -0.92 7.43 -7.62
C ILE A 416 -0.12 7.14 -6.35
N MET A 417 1.20 7.09 -6.47
CA MET A 417 2.13 6.87 -5.36
C MET A 417 2.22 8.14 -4.50
N LEU A 418 2.32 7.99 -3.18
CA LEU A 418 2.39 9.10 -2.24
C LEU A 418 3.72 9.19 -1.50
#